data_AF-A0A4U1IV25-F1
#
_entry.id   AF-A0A4U1IV25-F1
#
_cell.length_a   1.000
_cell.length_b   1.000
_cell.length_c   1.000
_cell.angle_alpha   90.00
_cell.angle_beta   90.00
_cell.angle_gamma   90.00
#
_symmetry.space_group_name_H-M   'P 1'
#
loop_
_entity.id
_entity.type
_entity.pdbx_description
1 polymer ?
#
loop_
_entity_poly.entity_id
_entity_poly.type
_entity_poly.pdbx_seq_one_letter_code
_entity_poly.pdbx_strand_id
1 'polypeptide(L)'
;MPDTLSPTSAADTPTLYPASPWLTWVPAPDYWNVAPTMFLPPPKPAPPVPIPEGVILIPTDLLPPPVLEHAPRAPAVIPPPQLLGPVADVAASEPPASVPAPAPAVAPAVVPTPLPLDAFPLERCARLDAALALDPAAGPSILEQHHLDHGTWRALRQHWQGALRAALRVGDPAPLRAYDDAYVGELERVRGAITPEQHASLTRASERGARAEGLATLGLPVAAVLHMERVLLRRRAN
;
A
#
# COMPACT_ATOMS: atom_id res chain seq x y z
N MET A 1 -53.20 18.88 -26.78
CA MET A 1 -52.25 17.77 -26.56
C MET A 1 -51.19 18.29 -25.60
N PRO A 2 -51.32 18.07 -24.28
CA PRO A 2 -50.28 18.46 -23.34
C PRO A 2 -49.17 17.40 -23.29
N ASP A 3 -47.94 17.84 -23.52
CA ASP A 3 -46.73 17.04 -23.34
C ASP A 3 -46.43 16.86 -21.85
N THR A 4 -46.44 15.60 -21.42
CA THR A 4 -46.13 15.17 -20.06
C THR A 4 -44.61 14.96 -19.95
N LEU A 5 -43.91 15.92 -19.33
CA LEU A 5 -42.51 15.75 -18.96
C LEU A 5 -42.40 14.88 -17.70
N SER A 6 -41.93 13.64 -17.86
CA SER A 6 -41.55 12.78 -16.74
C SER A 6 -40.17 13.18 -16.21
N PRO A 7 -39.97 13.34 -14.89
CA PRO A 7 -38.65 13.58 -14.32
C PRO A 7 -37.80 12.30 -14.38
N THR A 8 -36.56 12.45 -14.81
CA THR A 8 -35.54 11.39 -14.80
C THR A 8 -35.17 11.07 -13.34
N SER A 9 -35.45 9.83 -12.93
CA SER A 9 -35.09 9.28 -11.62
C SER A 9 -33.57 9.21 -11.47
N ALA A 10 -33.05 9.83 -10.41
CA ALA A 10 -31.63 9.95 -10.08
C ALA A 10 -31.15 8.88 -9.06
N ALA A 11 -31.77 7.70 -9.05
CA ALA A 11 -31.42 6.63 -8.10
C ALA A 11 -31.29 5.31 -8.85
N ASP A 12 -30.08 5.01 -9.32
CA ASP A 12 -29.46 3.68 -9.31
C ASP A 12 -28.19 3.72 -10.17
N THR A 13 -27.08 4.07 -9.55
CA THR A 13 -25.78 3.65 -10.06
C THR A 13 -25.03 3.04 -8.88
N PRO A 14 -25.04 1.71 -8.72
CA PRO A 14 -24.11 1.08 -7.80
C PRO A 14 -22.72 1.37 -8.34
N THR A 15 -21.98 2.25 -7.66
CA THR A 15 -20.54 2.44 -7.84
C THR A 15 -19.83 1.16 -7.38
N LEU A 16 -19.96 0.09 -8.16
CA LEU A 16 -19.03 -1.02 -8.16
C LEU A 16 -17.76 -0.49 -8.80
N TYR A 17 -16.88 0.08 -7.99
CA TYR A 17 -15.49 0.22 -8.41
C TYR A 17 -15.00 -1.20 -8.77
N PRO A 18 -14.60 -1.47 -10.03
CA PRO A 18 -13.87 -2.70 -10.30
C PRO A 18 -12.63 -2.66 -9.42
N ALA A 19 -12.48 -3.67 -8.55
CA ALA A 19 -11.27 -3.88 -7.80
C ALA A 19 -10.11 -3.88 -8.79
N SER A 20 -9.33 -2.80 -8.78
CA SER A 20 -8.22 -2.62 -9.71
C SER A 20 -7.23 -3.77 -9.51
N PRO A 21 -7.07 -4.68 -10.49
CA PRO A 21 -6.22 -5.87 -10.33
C PRO A 21 -4.71 -5.54 -10.26
N TRP A 22 -4.35 -4.26 -10.41
CA TRP A 22 -2.98 -3.75 -10.36
C TRP A 22 -2.58 -3.17 -8.99
N LEU A 23 -3.53 -3.08 -8.04
CA LEU A 23 -3.33 -2.52 -6.70
C LEU A 23 -3.40 -3.58 -5.59
N THR A 24 -3.40 -4.87 -5.94
CA THR A 24 -3.14 -5.92 -4.96
C THR A 24 -1.65 -5.92 -4.66
N TRP A 25 -1.25 -5.02 -3.75
CA TRP A 25 -0.15 -5.30 -2.85
C TRP A 25 -0.42 -6.70 -2.29
N VAL A 26 0.29 -7.70 -2.79
CA VAL A 26 0.19 -9.04 -2.22
C VAL A 26 0.59 -8.86 -0.76
N PRO A 27 -0.31 -9.12 0.22
CA PRO A 27 0.04 -8.98 1.61
C PRO A 27 1.33 -9.76 1.85
N ALA A 28 2.20 -9.17 2.65
CA ALA A 28 3.39 -9.84 3.16
C ALA A 28 3.03 -11.30 3.49
N PRO A 29 3.65 -12.31 2.84
CA PRO A 29 3.35 -13.71 3.17
C PRO A 29 3.52 -13.93 4.67
N ASP A 30 2.66 -14.76 5.27
CA ASP A 30 2.46 -14.85 6.73
C ASP A 30 3.74 -15.03 7.56
N TYR A 31 4.82 -15.54 6.94
CA TYR A 31 6.14 -15.64 7.56
C TYR A 31 6.79 -14.29 7.92
N TRP A 32 6.28 -13.16 7.40
CA TRP A 32 6.76 -11.82 7.75
C TRP A 32 6.15 -11.28 9.06
N ASN A 33 4.98 -11.79 9.47
CA ASN A 33 4.36 -11.51 10.78
C ASN A 33 4.82 -12.48 11.87
N VAL A 34 5.52 -13.54 11.49
CA VAL A 34 6.37 -14.27 12.44
C VAL A 34 7.60 -13.41 12.64
N ALA A 35 7.46 -12.34 13.44
CA ALA A 35 8.62 -11.82 14.13
C ALA A 35 9.29 -13.06 14.74
N PRO A 36 10.55 -13.38 14.42
CA PRO A 36 11.26 -14.32 15.26
C PRO A 36 11.10 -13.72 16.64
N THR A 37 10.47 -14.46 17.56
CA THR A 37 10.59 -14.19 18.99
C THR A 37 12.06 -14.42 19.29
N MET A 38 12.90 -13.49 18.86
CA MET A 38 14.23 -13.27 19.32
C MET A 38 14.00 -13.11 20.80
N PHE A 39 14.43 -14.13 21.53
CA PHE A 39 14.55 -14.14 22.97
C PHE A 39 15.48 -12.97 23.30
N LEU A 40 14.92 -11.76 23.32
CA LEU A 40 15.65 -10.56 23.66
C LEU A 40 16.09 -10.80 25.10
N PRO A 41 17.41 -10.83 25.37
CA PRO A 41 17.88 -10.88 26.73
C PRO A 41 17.21 -9.72 27.50
N PRO A 42 16.83 -9.93 28.76
CA PRO A 42 16.19 -8.88 29.55
C PRO A 42 17.01 -7.60 29.44
N PRO A 43 16.37 -6.43 29.22
CA PRO A 43 17.07 -5.17 29.05
C PRO A 43 17.99 -4.98 30.26
N LYS A 44 19.30 -4.88 30.00
CA LYS A 44 20.28 -4.57 31.03
C LYS A 44 19.86 -3.24 31.66
N PRO A 45 19.72 -3.15 33.00
CA PRO A 45 19.31 -1.91 33.64
C PRO A 45 20.26 -0.79 33.19
N ALA A 46 19.69 0.26 32.60
CA ALA A 46 20.47 1.40 32.14
C ALA A 46 21.17 2.04 33.35
N PRO A 47 22.43 2.50 33.20
CA PRO A 47 23.07 3.29 34.23
C PRO A 47 22.23 4.55 34.49
N PRO A 48 22.18 5.05 35.75
CA PRO A 48 21.44 6.26 36.08
C PRO A 48 21.95 7.41 35.21
N VAL A 49 21.06 7.99 34.42
CA VAL A 49 21.36 9.18 33.62
C VAL A 49 21.59 10.33 34.60
N PRO A 50 22.75 11.01 34.57
CA PRO A 50 22.98 12.19 35.40
C PRO A 50 21.99 13.26 34.96
N ILE A 51 21.11 13.67 35.87
CA ILE A 51 20.19 14.78 35.66
C ILE A 51 21.07 16.04 35.55
N PRO A 52 21.04 16.79 34.43
CA PRO A 52 21.81 18.01 34.32
C PRO A 52 21.37 19.00 35.41
N GLU A 53 22.31 19.39 36.26
CA GLU A 53 22.13 20.46 37.23
C GLU A 53 21.78 21.75 36.46
N GLY A 54 20.57 22.27 36.68
CA GLY A 54 20.08 23.47 36.00
C GLY A 54 18.70 23.35 35.34
N VAL A 55 18.04 22.19 35.40
CA VAL A 55 16.62 22.09 35.03
C VAL A 55 15.79 22.80 36.10
N ILE A 56 15.41 24.04 35.82
CA ILE A 56 14.43 24.79 36.60
C ILE A 56 13.11 24.05 36.47
N LEU A 57 12.76 23.28 37.50
CA LEU A 57 11.42 22.72 37.66
C LEU A 57 10.46 23.90 37.75
N ILE A 58 9.63 24.09 36.72
CA ILE A 58 8.53 25.05 36.78
C ILE A 58 7.67 24.61 37.98
N PRO A 59 7.45 25.48 38.98
CA PRO A 59 6.65 25.12 40.15
C PRO A 59 5.26 24.68 39.70
N THR A 60 4.94 23.42 39.99
CA THR A 60 3.72 22.73 39.56
C THR A 60 2.43 23.41 40.06
N ASP A 61 2.54 24.31 41.04
CA ASP A 61 1.43 25.05 41.65
C ASP A 61 0.77 26.10 40.73
N LEU A 62 1.39 26.42 39.58
CA LEU A 62 0.81 27.35 38.59
C LEU A 62 0.12 26.65 37.42
N LEU A 63 0.10 25.31 37.38
CA LEU A 63 -0.68 24.58 36.39
C LEU A 63 -2.15 24.54 36.84
N PRO A 64 -3.10 25.05 36.02
CA PRO A 64 -4.51 24.85 36.31
C PRO A 64 -4.78 23.34 36.45
N PRO A 65 -5.59 22.91 37.42
CA PRO A 65 -5.88 21.50 37.60
C PRO A 65 -6.44 20.94 36.28
N PRO A 66 -5.99 19.76 35.84
CA PRO A 66 -6.57 19.12 34.68
C PRO A 66 -8.06 18.94 34.97
N VAL A 67 -8.90 19.58 34.16
CA VAL A 67 -10.34 19.33 34.17
C VAL A 67 -10.51 17.88 33.71
N LEU A 68 -10.57 16.97 34.66
CA LEU A 68 -10.92 15.57 34.47
C LEU A 68 -12.43 15.50 34.13
N GLU A 69 -12.83 16.02 32.98
CA GLU A 69 -14.11 15.67 32.37
C GLU A 69 -13.99 14.29 31.70
N HIS A 70 -13.68 13.28 32.51
CA HIS A 70 -13.98 11.91 32.17
C HIS A 70 -15.29 11.59 32.89
N ALA A 71 -16.41 12.02 32.30
CA ALA A 71 -17.67 11.38 32.61
C ALA A 71 -17.47 9.87 32.41
N PRO A 72 -17.82 9.01 33.39
CA PRO A 72 -17.72 7.59 33.22
C PRO A 72 -18.60 7.20 32.03
N ARG A 73 -17.95 6.93 30.88
CA ARG A 73 -18.63 6.34 29.74
C ARG A 73 -19.14 5.00 30.24
N ALA A 74 -20.45 4.91 30.41
CA ALA A 74 -21.11 3.68 30.82
C ALA A 74 -20.55 2.53 29.96
N PRO A 75 -20.19 1.38 30.56
CA PRO A 75 -19.70 0.25 29.81
C PRO A 75 -20.72 -0.07 28.72
N ALA A 76 -20.32 0.08 27.46
CA ALA A 76 -21.10 -0.43 26.36
C ALA A 76 -21.20 -1.92 26.60
N VAL A 77 -22.39 -2.37 27.01
CA VAL A 77 -22.75 -3.78 27.05
C VAL A 77 -22.65 -4.24 25.59
N ILE A 78 -21.51 -4.80 25.23
CA ILE A 78 -21.34 -5.48 23.95
C ILE A 78 -22.31 -6.66 24.02
N PRO A 79 -23.40 -6.68 23.23
CA PRO A 79 -24.26 -7.83 23.21
C PRO A 79 -23.41 -9.04 22.79
N PRO A 80 -23.52 -10.18 23.49
CA PRO A 80 -22.79 -11.38 23.13
C PRO A 80 -23.08 -11.71 21.65
N PRO A 81 -22.09 -12.16 20.88
CA PRO A 81 -22.33 -12.63 19.52
C PRO A 81 -23.38 -13.73 19.58
N GLN A 82 -24.49 -13.53 18.86
CA GLN A 82 -25.50 -14.56 18.69
C GLN A 82 -24.90 -15.68 17.83
N LEU A 83 -24.30 -16.67 18.51
CA LEU A 83 -23.98 -17.98 17.96
C LEU A 83 -25.31 -18.73 17.76
N LEU A 84 -26.06 -18.37 16.73
CA LEU A 84 -27.27 -19.08 16.31
C LEU A 84 -27.24 -19.31 14.81
N GLY A 85 -26.63 -20.43 14.44
CA GLY A 85 -26.87 -21.11 13.17
C GLY A 85 -26.88 -22.62 13.45
N PRO A 86 -27.97 -23.33 13.13
CA PRO A 86 -28.04 -24.78 13.32
C PRO A 86 -27.03 -25.47 12.41
N VAL A 87 -26.25 -26.38 12.98
CA VAL A 87 -25.46 -27.37 12.24
C VAL A 87 -26.48 -28.23 11.50
N ALA A 88 -26.68 -27.93 10.21
CA ALA A 88 -27.41 -28.82 9.33
C ALA A 88 -26.59 -30.09 9.20
N ASP A 89 -27.18 -31.19 9.69
CA ASP A 89 -26.74 -32.55 9.44
C ASP A 89 -26.74 -32.76 7.93
N VAL A 90 -25.56 -32.67 7.30
CA VAL A 90 -25.39 -33.02 5.90
C VAL A 90 -25.46 -34.54 5.84
N ALA A 91 -26.65 -35.03 5.54
CA ALA A 91 -26.92 -36.40 5.17
C ALA A 91 -25.84 -36.88 4.19
N ALA A 92 -25.19 -37.99 4.57
CA ALA A 92 -24.27 -38.73 3.74
C ALA A 92 -24.94 -39.10 2.41
N SER A 93 -24.68 -38.30 1.38
CA SER A 93 -24.90 -38.69 0.00
C SER A 93 -23.75 -39.61 -0.40
N GLU A 94 -24.10 -40.86 -0.61
CA GLU A 94 -23.27 -41.90 -1.21
C GLU A 94 -22.66 -41.37 -2.53
N PRO A 95 -21.33 -41.44 -2.71
CA PRO A 95 -20.67 -40.89 -3.87
C PRO A 95 -21.07 -41.68 -5.13
N PRO A 96 -21.62 -41.04 -6.19
CA PRO A 96 -21.75 -41.70 -7.47
C PRO A 96 -20.34 -42.04 -7.98
N ALA A 97 -20.18 -43.29 -8.41
CA ALA A 97 -18.96 -43.79 -9.03
C ALA A 97 -18.41 -42.77 -10.04
N SER A 98 -17.24 -42.22 -9.72
CA SER A 98 -16.50 -41.32 -10.60
C SER A 98 -16.18 -42.07 -11.88
N VAL A 99 -16.87 -41.73 -12.96
CA VAL A 99 -16.40 -41.98 -14.32
C VAL A 99 -15.05 -41.26 -14.44
N PRO A 100 -13.96 -41.94 -14.84
CA PRO A 100 -12.66 -41.30 -14.99
C PRO A 100 -12.77 -40.18 -16.01
N ALA A 101 -12.65 -38.93 -15.52
CA ALA A 101 -12.53 -37.77 -16.37
C ALA A 101 -11.29 -37.92 -17.27
N PRO A 102 -11.39 -37.63 -18.58
CA PRO A 102 -10.25 -37.70 -19.48
C PRO A 102 -9.13 -36.81 -18.95
N ALA A 103 -7.92 -37.36 -18.88
CA ALA A 103 -6.73 -36.68 -18.41
C ALA A 103 -6.61 -35.31 -19.09
N PRO A 104 -6.40 -34.21 -18.34
CA PRO A 104 -6.23 -32.90 -18.93
C PRO A 104 -5.05 -32.96 -19.89
N ALA A 105 -5.32 -32.66 -21.16
CA ALA A 105 -4.31 -32.52 -22.18
C ALA A 105 -3.25 -31.55 -21.66
N VAL A 106 -2.01 -32.04 -21.56
CA VAL A 106 -0.83 -31.27 -21.15
C VAL A 106 -0.75 -30.07 -22.08
N ALA A 107 -1.10 -28.88 -21.57
CA ALA A 107 -0.97 -27.65 -22.33
C ALA A 107 0.51 -27.53 -22.76
N PRO A 108 0.78 -27.17 -24.03
CA PRO A 108 2.14 -27.07 -24.54
C PRO A 108 2.94 -26.13 -23.63
N ALA A 109 4.11 -26.59 -23.19
CA ALA A 109 5.04 -25.81 -22.40
C ALA A 109 5.43 -24.56 -23.20
N VAL A 110 4.83 -23.43 -22.84
CA VAL A 110 5.20 -22.12 -23.41
C VAL A 110 6.64 -21.87 -22.99
N VAL A 111 7.54 -21.93 -23.96
CA VAL A 111 8.95 -21.57 -23.75
C VAL A 111 8.98 -20.13 -23.25
N PRO A 112 9.54 -19.84 -22.07
CA PRO A 112 9.54 -18.50 -21.52
C PRO A 112 10.35 -17.57 -22.45
N THR A 113 9.67 -16.58 -23.03
CA THR A 113 10.32 -15.51 -23.78
C THR A 113 11.35 -14.82 -22.89
N PRO A 114 12.61 -14.64 -23.33
CA PRO A 114 13.61 -13.96 -22.53
C PRO A 114 13.18 -12.52 -22.23
N LEU A 115 13.29 -12.10 -20.97
CA LEU A 115 12.94 -10.75 -20.55
C LEU A 115 13.99 -9.74 -21.07
N PRO A 116 13.58 -8.58 -21.61
CA PRO A 116 14.49 -7.57 -22.15
C PRO A 116 15.10 -6.71 -21.04
N LEU A 117 15.92 -7.30 -20.16
CA LEU A 117 16.49 -6.64 -18.98
C LEU A 117 17.41 -5.46 -19.33
N ASP A 118 18.18 -5.57 -20.42
CA ASP A 118 19.10 -4.52 -20.86
C ASP A 118 18.35 -3.28 -21.38
N ALA A 119 17.20 -3.47 -22.02
CA ALA A 119 16.38 -2.38 -22.51
C ALA A 119 15.56 -1.71 -21.39
N PHE A 120 15.27 -2.44 -20.31
CA PHE A 120 14.45 -2.01 -19.19
C PHE A 120 15.22 -2.12 -17.86
N PRO A 121 16.23 -1.25 -17.65
CA PRO A 121 16.91 -1.16 -16.36
C PRO A 121 15.94 -0.71 -15.27
N LEU A 122 16.35 -0.92 -14.01
CA LEU A 122 15.55 -0.66 -12.82
C LEU A 122 14.89 0.72 -12.81
N GLU A 123 15.64 1.78 -13.13
CA GLU A 123 15.17 3.16 -13.13
C GLU A 123 14.13 3.40 -14.23
N ARG A 124 14.27 2.73 -15.39
CA ARG A 124 13.28 2.82 -16.47
C ARG A 124 11.97 2.16 -16.06
N CYS A 125 12.05 1.01 -15.39
CA CYS A 125 10.87 0.36 -14.81
C CYS A 125 10.20 1.25 -13.75
N ALA A 126 10.98 1.91 -12.89
CA ALA A 126 10.46 2.84 -11.89
C ALA A 126 9.68 4.02 -12.50
N ARG A 127 10.21 4.62 -13.58
CA ARG A 127 9.52 5.68 -14.33
C ARG A 127 8.21 5.17 -14.96
N LEU A 128 8.24 3.97 -15.54
CA LEU A 128 7.04 3.38 -16.14
C LEU A 128 5.97 3.05 -15.08
N ASP A 129 6.39 2.56 -13.92
CA ASP A 129 5.51 2.37 -12.75
C ASP A 129 4.84 3.68 -12.33
N ALA A 130 5.60 4.79 -12.26
CA ALA A 130 5.07 6.11 -11.92
C ALA A 130 4.08 6.64 -12.97
N ALA A 131 4.40 6.48 -14.27
CA ALA A 131 3.53 6.88 -15.36
C ALA A 131 2.19 6.12 -15.34
N LEU A 132 2.24 4.79 -15.15
CA LEU A 132 1.04 3.96 -15.04
C LEU A 132 0.23 4.25 -13.77
N ALA A 133 0.88 4.67 -12.69
CA ALA A 133 0.20 5.05 -11.45
C ALA A 133 -0.52 6.41 -11.57
N LEU A 134 0.04 7.35 -12.36
CA LEU A 134 -0.58 8.65 -12.63
C LEU A 134 -1.82 8.54 -13.52
N ASP A 135 -1.75 7.75 -14.58
CA ASP A 135 -2.87 7.53 -15.50
C ASP A 135 -3.09 6.04 -15.79
N PRO A 136 -3.84 5.34 -14.93
CA PRO A 136 -4.15 3.93 -15.12
C PRO A 136 -5.00 3.67 -16.37
N ALA A 137 -5.79 4.65 -16.81
CA ALA A 137 -6.67 4.52 -17.97
C ALA A 137 -5.86 4.54 -19.29
N ALA A 138 -4.79 5.33 -19.35
CA ALA A 138 -3.84 5.33 -20.46
C ALA A 138 -2.86 4.14 -20.45
N GLY A 139 -2.98 3.22 -19.48
CA GLY A 139 -2.03 2.13 -19.27
C GLY A 139 -1.68 1.32 -20.53
N PRO A 140 -2.65 0.82 -21.32
CA PRO A 140 -2.35 0.11 -22.56
C PRO A 140 -1.57 0.94 -23.58
N SER A 141 -1.90 2.23 -23.74
CA SER A 141 -1.21 3.13 -24.66
C SER A 141 0.22 3.43 -24.20
N ILE A 142 0.42 3.62 -22.90
CA ILE A 142 1.75 3.82 -22.31
C ILE A 142 2.62 2.58 -22.56
N LEU A 143 2.10 1.37 -22.35
CA LEU A 143 2.86 0.14 -22.62
C LEU A 143 3.18 -0.03 -24.12
N GLU A 144 2.24 0.28 -25.00
CA GLU A 144 2.44 0.25 -26.45
C GLU A 144 3.55 1.20 -26.92
N GLN A 145 3.59 2.42 -26.39
CA GLN A 145 4.66 3.40 -26.66
C GLN A 145 6.05 2.88 -26.25
N HIS A 146 6.10 1.97 -25.28
CA HIS A 146 7.31 1.30 -24.84
C HIS A 146 7.55 -0.04 -25.53
N HIS A 147 6.72 -0.42 -26.50
CA HIS A 147 6.75 -1.73 -27.17
C HIS A 147 6.70 -2.91 -26.19
N LEU A 148 5.91 -2.75 -25.12
CA LEU A 148 5.70 -3.78 -24.11
C LEU A 148 4.28 -4.31 -24.18
N ASP A 149 4.13 -5.63 -24.15
CA ASP A 149 2.85 -6.25 -23.82
C ASP A 149 2.66 -6.33 -22.29
N HIS A 150 1.41 -6.50 -21.86
CA HIS A 150 1.06 -6.58 -20.43
C HIS A 150 1.74 -7.75 -19.69
N GLY A 151 1.93 -8.89 -20.36
CA GLY A 151 2.57 -10.08 -19.78
C GLY A 151 4.06 -9.88 -19.54
N THR A 152 4.77 -9.36 -20.54
CA THR A 152 6.19 -8.98 -20.47
C THR A 152 6.41 -7.88 -19.44
N TRP A 153 5.54 -6.87 -19.39
CA TRP A 153 5.60 -5.84 -18.35
C TRP A 153 5.46 -6.42 -16.95
N ARG A 154 4.47 -7.32 -16.74
CA ARG A 154 4.30 -7.99 -15.44
C ARG A 154 5.52 -8.81 -15.06
N ALA A 155 6.13 -9.52 -16.01
CA ALA A 155 7.32 -10.32 -15.77
C ALA A 155 8.53 -9.43 -15.40
N LEU A 156 8.73 -8.30 -16.10
CA LEU A 156 9.76 -7.31 -15.78
C LEU A 156 9.57 -6.74 -14.37
N ARG A 157 8.35 -6.33 -14.02
CA ARG A 157 8.05 -5.80 -12.68
C ARG A 157 8.34 -6.85 -11.60
N GLN A 158 7.93 -8.10 -11.81
CA GLN A 158 8.22 -9.19 -10.86
C GLN A 158 9.73 -9.44 -10.71
N HIS A 159 10.48 -9.43 -11.82
CA HIS A 159 11.93 -9.59 -11.81
C HIS A 159 12.60 -8.50 -10.95
N TRP A 160 12.31 -7.23 -11.23
CA TRP A 160 12.92 -6.11 -10.50
C TRP A 160 12.47 -6.03 -9.03
N GLN A 161 11.21 -6.35 -8.72
CA GLN A 161 10.76 -6.49 -7.33
C GLN A 161 11.47 -7.64 -6.60
N GLY A 162 11.79 -8.73 -7.29
CA GLY A 162 12.63 -9.80 -6.78
C GLY A 162 14.06 -9.32 -6.47
N ALA A 163 14.67 -8.60 -7.43
CA ALA A 163 16.02 -8.04 -7.29
C ALA A 163 16.12 -7.02 -6.15
N LEU A 164 15.17 -6.09 -6.04
CA LEU A 164 15.09 -5.13 -4.92
C LEU A 164 14.99 -5.85 -3.57
N ARG A 165 14.14 -6.87 -3.46
CA ARG A 165 14.01 -7.68 -2.23
C ARG A 165 15.29 -8.48 -1.92
N ALA A 166 16.04 -8.91 -2.93
CA ALA A 166 17.31 -9.60 -2.73
C ALA A 166 18.39 -8.63 -2.24
N ALA A 167 18.50 -7.43 -2.84
CA ALA A 167 19.43 -6.40 -2.39
C ALA A 167 19.19 -5.98 -0.93
N LEU A 168 17.92 -5.74 -0.56
CA LEU A 168 17.55 -5.39 0.81
C LEU A 168 17.86 -6.50 1.82
N ARG A 169 17.75 -7.78 1.44
CA ARG A 169 18.11 -8.92 2.30
C ARG A 169 19.61 -8.97 2.59
N VAL A 170 20.44 -8.50 1.67
CA VAL A 170 21.90 -8.39 1.84
C VAL A 170 22.28 -7.08 2.54
N GLY A 171 21.29 -6.21 2.82
CA GLY A 171 21.51 -4.91 3.46
C GLY A 171 21.99 -3.82 2.50
N ASP A 172 21.83 -4.00 1.19
CA ASP A 172 22.14 -2.98 0.19
C ASP A 172 20.88 -2.15 -0.16
N PRO A 173 20.77 -0.89 0.32
CA PRO A 173 19.65 -0.02 0.00
C PRO A 173 19.82 0.71 -1.34
N ALA A 174 20.98 0.64 -2.01
CA ALA A 174 21.26 1.46 -3.19
C ALA A 174 20.26 1.23 -4.35
N PRO A 175 19.89 -0.02 -4.71
CA PRO A 175 18.89 -0.26 -5.74
C PRO A 175 17.52 0.32 -5.40
N LEU A 176 17.09 0.22 -4.13
CA LEU A 176 15.82 0.81 -3.69
C LEU A 176 15.85 2.34 -3.78
N ARG A 177 16.99 2.96 -3.43
CA ARG A 177 17.15 4.42 -3.54
C ARG A 177 17.04 4.87 -5.00
N ALA A 178 17.76 4.22 -5.92
CA ALA A 178 17.70 4.50 -7.35
C ALA A 178 16.28 4.33 -7.90
N TYR A 179 15.57 3.28 -7.48
CA TYR A 179 14.17 3.07 -7.85
C TYR A 179 13.28 4.21 -7.34
N ASP A 180 13.37 4.56 -6.05
CA ASP A 180 12.57 5.63 -5.46
C ASP A 180 12.84 6.99 -6.13
N ASP A 181 14.10 7.32 -6.39
CA ASP A 181 14.51 8.58 -7.02
C ASP A 181 13.98 8.68 -8.45
N ALA A 182 14.07 7.59 -9.23
CA ALA A 182 13.53 7.53 -10.59
C ALA A 182 12.00 7.59 -10.62
N TYR A 183 11.33 6.93 -9.67
CA TYR A 183 9.87 6.95 -9.54
C TYR A 183 9.37 8.36 -9.20
N VAL A 184 9.93 8.98 -8.16
CA VAL A 184 9.56 10.34 -7.74
C VAL A 184 9.95 11.37 -8.79
N GLY A 185 11.11 11.21 -9.44
CA GLY A 185 11.54 12.08 -10.53
C GLY A 185 10.55 12.10 -11.71
N GLU A 186 9.94 10.96 -12.05
CA GLU A 186 8.91 10.91 -13.09
C GLU A 186 7.61 11.60 -12.65
N LEU A 187 7.19 11.41 -11.39
CA LEU A 187 6.06 12.14 -10.84
C LEU A 187 6.30 13.65 -10.88
N GLU A 188 7.49 14.08 -10.45
CA GLU A 188 7.91 15.49 -10.46
C GLU A 188 8.02 16.04 -11.89
N ARG A 189 8.38 15.20 -12.87
CA ARG A 189 8.45 15.59 -14.29
C ARG A 189 7.07 15.86 -14.89
N VAL A 190 6.07 15.04 -14.58
CA VAL A 190 4.71 15.16 -15.14
C VAL A 190 3.88 16.20 -14.39
N ARG A 191 3.93 16.19 -13.06
CA ARG A 191 3.10 17.02 -12.18
C ARG A 191 3.76 18.36 -11.80
N GLY A 192 5.09 18.41 -11.85
CA GLY A 192 5.90 19.47 -11.25
C GLY A 192 6.51 19.06 -9.91
N ALA A 193 7.53 19.80 -9.49
CA ALA A 193 8.29 19.52 -8.28
C ALA A 193 7.40 19.48 -7.02
N ILE A 194 7.64 18.51 -6.15
CA ILE A 194 6.90 18.37 -4.89
C ILE A 194 7.56 19.28 -3.85
N THR A 195 6.86 20.36 -3.49
CA THR A 195 7.43 21.36 -2.58
C THR A 195 7.41 20.89 -1.12
N PRO A 196 8.29 21.42 -0.25
CA PRO A 196 8.27 21.13 1.18
C PRO A 196 6.91 21.40 1.84
N GLU A 197 6.18 22.43 1.39
CA GLU A 197 4.85 22.81 1.90
C GLU A 197 3.80 21.75 1.54
N GLN A 198 3.86 21.21 0.32
CA GLN A 198 2.98 20.12 -0.12
C GLN A 198 3.23 18.86 0.71
N HIS A 199 4.50 18.53 0.96
CA HIS A 199 4.84 17.42 1.86
C HIS A 199 4.32 17.66 3.29
N ALA A 200 4.52 18.85 3.85
CA ALA A 200 4.00 19.18 5.17
C ALA A 200 2.46 19.09 5.23
N SER A 201 1.77 19.47 4.15
CA SER A 201 0.32 19.29 4.03
C SER A 201 -0.08 17.81 4.05
N LEU A 202 0.64 16.95 3.33
CA LEU A 202 0.42 15.51 3.34
C LEU A 202 0.65 14.89 4.73
N THR A 203 1.69 15.32 5.45
CA THR A 203 1.96 14.86 6.82
C THR A 203 0.78 15.21 7.74
N ARG A 204 0.32 16.48 7.72
CA ARG A 204 -0.85 16.91 8.52
C ARG A 204 -2.15 16.21 8.12
N ALA A 205 -2.32 15.89 6.83
CA ALA A 205 -3.47 15.12 6.36
C ALA A 205 -3.41 13.67 6.90
N SER A 206 -2.20 13.07 6.89
CA SER A 206 -1.98 11.72 7.45
C SER A 206 -2.25 11.67 8.96
N GLU A 207 -1.80 12.66 9.72
CA GLU A 207 -2.06 12.77 11.17
C GLU A 207 -3.56 12.83 11.49
N ARG A 208 -4.38 13.37 10.58
CA ARG A 208 -5.83 13.47 10.71
C ARG A 208 -6.60 12.30 10.08
N GLY A 209 -5.90 11.28 9.58
CA GLY A 209 -6.53 10.17 8.85
C GLY A 209 -7.05 10.52 7.45
N ALA A 210 -6.79 11.74 6.95
CA ALA A 210 -7.23 12.26 5.65
C ALA A 210 -6.14 12.12 4.56
N ARG A 211 -5.28 11.10 4.66
CA ARG A 211 -4.12 10.93 3.78
C ARG A 211 -4.50 10.79 2.30
N ALA A 212 -5.50 9.95 2.02
CA ALA A 212 -5.95 9.68 0.66
C ALA A 212 -6.49 10.96 -0.02
N GLU A 213 -7.28 11.76 0.72
CA GLU A 213 -7.80 13.04 0.25
C GLU A 213 -6.66 14.03 -0.03
N GLY A 214 -5.64 14.08 0.84
CA GLY A 214 -4.46 14.91 0.63
C GLY A 214 -3.69 14.54 -0.64
N LEU A 215 -3.54 13.24 -0.92
CA LEU A 215 -2.89 12.75 -2.14
C LEU A 215 -3.72 13.07 -3.39
N ALA A 216 -5.03 12.84 -3.33
CA ALA A 216 -5.95 13.17 -4.42
C ALA A 216 -5.94 14.68 -4.75
N THR A 217 -5.92 15.54 -3.72
CA THR A 217 -5.81 17.00 -3.86
C THR A 217 -4.53 17.41 -4.59
N LEU A 218 -3.45 16.65 -4.39
CA LEU A 218 -2.17 16.88 -5.05
C LEU A 218 -2.03 16.12 -6.38
N GLY A 219 -3.04 15.35 -6.81
CA GLY A 219 -2.94 14.51 -8.01
C GLY A 219 -1.85 13.44 -7.91
N LEU A 220 -1.56 12.95 -6.69
CA LEU A 220 -0.55 11.94 -6.45
C LEU A 220 -1.20 10.55 -6.26
N PRO A 221 -0.63 9.50 -6.85
CA PRO A 221 -1.15 8.16 -6.66
C PRO A 221 -0.84 7.65 -5.24
N VAL A 222 -1.72 6.83 -4.68
CA VAL A 222 -1.57 6.25 -3.33
C VAL A 222 -0.24 5.51 -3.17
N ALA A 223 0.18 4.79 -4.21
CA ALA A 223 1.45 4.05 -4.22
C ALA A 223 2.69 4.95 -4.05
N ALA A 224 2.61 6.23 -4.40
CA ALA A 224 3.76 7.15 -4.34
C ALA A 224 4.23 7.49 -2.93
N VAL A 225 3.34 7.33 -1.93
CA VAL A 225 3.55 7.71 -0.53
C VAL A 225 4.92 7.27 -0.01
N LEU A 226 5.21 5.97 -0.06
CA LEU A 226 6.40 5.43 0.58
C LEU A 226 7.66 5.82 -0.17
N HIS A 227 7.59 5.91 -1.50
CA HIS A 227 8.70 6.35 -2.35
C HIS A 227 9.04 7.82 -2.03
N MET A 228 8.02 8.68 -1.95
CA MET A 228 8.18 10.10 -1.62
C MET A 228 8.74 10.32 -0.21
N GLU A 229 8.21 9.64 0.80
CA GLU A 229 8.69 9.75 2.19
C GLU A 229 10.17 9.38 2.27
N ARG A 230 10.58 8.26 1.66
CA ARG A 230 11.98 7.83 1.65
C ARG A 230 12.89 8.83 0.93
N VAL A 231 12.48 9.37 -0.22
CA VAL A 231 13.25 10.38 -0.96
C VAL A 231 13.40 11.67 -0.15
N LEU A 232 12.31 12.17 0.45
CA LEU A 232 12.30 13.43 1.19
C LEU A 232 13.09 13.34 2.50
N LEU A 233 13.02 12.20 3.21
CA LEU A 233 13.86 11.96 4.39
C LEU A 233 15.35 11.97 4.02
N ARG A 234 15.74 11.34 2.89
CA ARG A 234 17.13 11.39 2.40
C ARG A 234 17.55 12.81 2.03
N ARG A 235 16.71 13.54 1.29
CA ARG A 235 17.00 14.94 0.88
C ARG A 235 17.20 15.89 2.07
N ARG A 236 16.61 15.60 3.23
CA ARG A 236 16.78 16.40 4.47
C ARG A 236 18.00 16.01 5.32
N ALA A 237 18.53 14.81 5.11
CA ALA A 237 19.70 14.31 5.83
C ALA A 237 21.02 14.75 5.18
N ASN A 238 20.96 15.18 3.91
CA ASN A 238 22.06 15.78 3.15
C ASN A 238 22.02 17.30 3.27
#